data_AF-A0A919VWG4-F1
#
_entry.id   AF-A0A919VWG4-F1
#
_cell.length_a   1.000
_cell.length_b   1.000
_cell.length_c   1.000
_cell.angle_alpha   90.00
_cell.angle_beta   90.00
_cell.angle_gamma   90.00
#
_symmetry.space_group_name_H-M   'P 1'
#
loop_
_entity.id
_entity.type
_entity.pdbx_description
1 polymer ?
#
loop_
_entity_poly.entity_id
_entity_poly.type
_entity_poly.pdbx_seq_one_letter_code
_entity_poly.pdbx_strand_id
1 'polypeptide(L)' 'MVQVGNRIDLFRPNDGTHPIATAATVLGVTGIDDPLAGGLLLALPPEAAKAAIKQPPEGYAITVRPA' A
#
# COMPACT_ATOMS: atom_id res chain seq x y z
N MET A 1 8.25 -10.51 3.68
CA MET A 1 8.71 -9.47 2.73
C MET A 1 7.64 -9.28 1.68
N VAL A 2 7.38 -8.04 1.25
CA VAL A 2 6.41 -7.76 0.17
C VAL A 2 7.04 -8.08 -1.17
N GLN A 3 6.29 -8.69 -2.08
CA GLN A 3 6.75 -9.06 -3.42
C GLN A 3 5.72 -8.63 -4.47
N VAL A 4 6.18 -8.49 -5.72
CA VAL A 4 5.29 -8.29 -6.88
C VAL A 4 4.29 -9.44 -6.97
N GLY A 5 3.03 -9.11 -7.22
CA GLY A 5 1.92 -10.08 -7.26
C GLY A 5 1.21 -10.28 -5.92
N ASN A 6 1.80 -9.87 -4.80
CA ASN A 6 1.11 -9.93 -3.50
C ASN A 6 -0.17 -9.10 -3.53
N ARG A 7 -1.15 -9.56 -2.75
CA ARG A 7 -2.37 -8.83 -2.45
C ARG A 7 -2.24 -8.19 -1.08
N ILE A 8 -2.49 -6.89 -1.00
CA ILE A 8 -2.40 -6.16 0.27
C ILE A 8 -3.65 -5.34 0.54
N ASP A 9 -3.93 -5.15 1.83
CA ASP A 9 -4.84 -4.12 2.28
C ASP A 9 -4.04 -2.88 2.66
N LEU A 10 -4.54 -1.71 2.25
CA LEU A 10 -3.90 -0.42 2.45
C LEU A 10 -4.68 0.38 3.49
N PHE A 11 -4.00 0.84 4.52
CA PHE A 11 -4.59 1.57 5.64
C PHE A 11 -3.87 2.89 5.87
N ARG A 12 -4.54 3.79 6.59
CA ARG A 12 -3.84 4.91 7.22
C ARG A 12 -3.06 4.39 8.43
N PRO A 13 -1.86 4.91 8.74
CA PRO A 13 -1.04 4.44 9.86
C PRO A 13 -1.79 4.38 11.20
N ASN A 14 -2.74 5.28 11.42
CA ASN A 14 -3.53 5.40 12.64
C ASN A 14 -4.99 4.90 12.51
N ASP A 15 -5.34 4.22 11.40
CA ASP A 15 -6.68 3.63 11.20
C ASP A 15 -6.54 2.21 10.62
N GLY A 16 -6.45 1.22 11.53
CA GLY A 16 -6.43 -0.19 11.17
C GLY A 16 -7.80 -0.81 10.92
N THR A 17 -8.88 -0.01 10.99
CA THR A 17 -10.26 -0.50 10.88
C THR A 17 -10.89 -0.20 9.52
N HIS A 18 -10.52 0.91 8.89
CA HIS A 18 -11.05 1.31 7.59
C HIS A 18 -9.96 1.26 6.51
N PRO A 19 -9.93 0.20 5.69
CA PRO A 19 -8.99 0.14 4.59
C PRO A 19 -9.33 1.20 3.52
N ILE A 20 -8.30 1.88 3.03
CA ILE A 20 -8.36 2.72 1.83
C ILE A 20 -8.60 1.85 0.60
N ALA A 21 -7.96 0.68 0.58
CA ALA A 21 -8.12 -0.33 -0.45
C ALA A 21 -7.94 -1.72 0.14
N THR A 22 -8.71 -2.68 -0.38
CA THR A 22 -8.60 -4.09 -0.02
C THR A 22 -8.08 -4.90 -1.21
N ALA A 23 -7.20 -5.86 -0.96
CA ALA A 23 -6.61 -6.76 -1.96
C ALA A 23 -6.00 -6.03 -3.19
N ALA A 24 -5.40 -4.87 -2.97
CA ALA A 24 -4.63 -4.15 -3.99
C ALA A 24 -3.43 -5.00 -4.43
N THR A 25 -3.19 -5.07 -5.74
CA THR A 25 -2.04 -5.83 -6.28
C THR A 25 -0.78 -5.00 -6.17
N VAL A 26 0.28 -5.60 -5.65
CA VAL A 26 1.63 -5.02 -5.73
C VAL A 26 2.16 -5.21 -7.15
N LEU A 27 2.33 -4.10 -7.87
CA LEU A 27 2.88 -4.06 -9.23
C LEU A 27 4.40 -3.92 -9.23
N GLY A 28 4.96 -3.32 -8.17
CA GLY A 28 6.39 -3.05 -8.05
C GLY A 28 6.79 -2.79 -6.62
N VAL A 29 8.04 -3.14 -6.29
CA VAL A 29 8.69 -2.83 -5.03
C VAL A 29 9.99 -2.10 -5.39
N THR A 30 10.14 -0.86 -4.92
CA THR A 30 11.33 -0.04 -5.18
C THR A 30 12.20 0.04 -3.93
N GLY A 31 13.49 0.33 -4.10
CA GLY A 31 14.42 0.52 -2.97
C GLY A 31 14.49 -0.68 -2.03
N ILE A 32 14.54 -1.91 -2.56
CA ILE A 32 14.58 -3.15 -1.76
C ILE A 32 15.73 -3.14 -0.74
N ASP A 33 16.83 -2.47 -1.07
CA ASP A 33 18.03 -2.37 -0.24
C ASP A 33 18.00 -1.17 0.74
N ASP A 34 17.05 -0.23 0.57
CA ASP A 34 16.88 0.93 1.45
C ASP A 34 15.38 1.20 1.72
N PRO A 35 14.85 0.76 2.86
CA PRO A 35 13.43 0.92 3.20
C PRO A 35 13.00 2.38 3.42
N LEU A 36 13.95 3.32 3.57
CA LEU A 36 13.63 4.76 3.68
C LEU A 36 13.48 5.43 2.31
N ALA A 37 14.11 4.88 1.27
CA ALA A 37 13.97 5.34 -0.12
C ALA A 37 13.04 4.43 -0.95
N GLY A 38 12.68 3.26 -0.42
CA GLY A 38 11.84 2.27 -1.05
C GLY A 38 10.34 2.60 -1.01
N GLY A 39 9.56 1.81 -1.74
CA GLY A 39 8.13 2.05 -1.90
C GLY A 39 7.40 0.92 -2.61
N LEU A 40 6.08 1.01 -2.61
CA LEU A 40 5.19 0.06 -3.27
C LEU A 40 4.40 0.75 -4.36
N LEU A 41 4.43 0.17 -5.56
CA LEU A 41 3.51 0.52 -6.63
C LEU A 41 2.28 -0.39 -6.54
N LEU A 42 1.10 0.20 -6.35
CA LEU A 42 -0.14 -0.54 -6.11
C LEU A 42 -1.17 -0.30 -7.21
N ALA A 43 -1.84 -1.36 -7.64
CA ALA A 43 -3.02 -1.28 -8.50
C ALA A 43 -4.25 -0.89 -7.66
N LEU A 44 -4.60 0.40 -7.67
CA LEU A 44 -5.76 0.95 -6.95
C LEU A 44 -6.91 1.29 -7.90
N PRO A 45 -8.17 1.05 -7.50
CA PRO A 45 -9.31 1.63 -8.21
C PRO A 45 -9.31 3.17 -8.05
N PRO A 46 -9.94 3.92 -8.97
CA PRO A 46 -9.87 5.38 -8.99
C PRO A 46 -10.26 6.06 -7.67
N GLU A 47 -11.30 5.56 -6.98
CA GLU A 47 -11.74 6.15 -5.71
C GLU A 47 -10.74 5.92 -4.57
N ALA A 48 -10.12 4.74 -4.50
CA ALA A 48 -9.06 4.46 -3.53
C ALA A 48 -7.80 5.29 -3.82
N ALA A 49 -7.44 5.46 -5.09
CA ALA A 49 -6.32 6.31 -5.49
C ALA A 49 -6.53 7.77 -5.06
N LYS A 50 -7.74 8.32 -5.28
CA LYS A 50 -8.12 9.66 -4.80
C LYS A 50 -8.06 9.75 -3.28
N ALA A 51 -8.51 8.73 -2.57
CA ALA A 51 -8.48 8.70 -1.10
C ALA A 51 -7.04 8.62 -0.55
N ALA A 52 -6.15 7.93 -1.25
CA ALA A 52 -4.73 7.84 -0.89
C ALA A 52 -4.05 9.22 -1.00
N ILE A 53 -4.18 9.92 -2.13
CA ILE A 53 -3.44 11.17 -2.39
C ILE A 53 -3.91 12.41 -1.59
N LYS A 54 -5.01 12.31 -0.83
CA LYS A 54 -5.66 13.47 -0.17
C LYS A 54 -4.91 14.06 1.04
N GLN A 55 -3.86 13.43 1.59
CA GLN A 55 -3.21 13.91 2.82
C GLN A 55 -1.67 13.70 2.87
N PRO A 56 -0.93 14.50 3.69
CA PRO A 56 0.55 14.49 3.80
C PRO A 56 1.15 13.23 4.50
N PRO A 57 2.49 13.06 4.50
CA PRO A 57 3.15 11.78 4.21
C PRO A 57 3.58 11.02 5.47
N GLU A 58 2.64 10.60 6.32
CA GLU A 58 2.96 9.62 7.38
C GLU A 58 3.15 8.20 6.82
N GLY A 59 3.16 8.06 5.49
CA GLY A 59 3.20 6.77 4.80
C GLY A 59 1.86 6.04 4.92
N TYR A 60 1.93 4.73 4.76
CA TYR A 60 0.77 3.84 4.84
C TYR A 60 1.10 2.60 5.65
N ALA A 61 0.09 2.07 6.34
CA ALA A 61 0.15 0.73 6.88
C ALA A 61 -0.39 -0.26 5.84
N ILE A 62 0.20 -1.45 5.79
CA ILE A 62 -0.24 -2.52 4.90
C ILE A 62 -0.41 -3.84 5.65
N THR A 63 -1.37 -4.63 5.22
CA THR A 63 -1.46 -6.05 5.60
C THR A 63 -1.27 -6.90 4.36
N VAL A 64 -0.32 -7.82 4.38
CA VAL A 64 -0.10 -8.78 3.28
C VAL A 64 -1.07 -9.94 3.44
N ARG A 65 -1.90 -10.17 2.44
CA ARG A 65 -2.78 -11.34 2.38
C ARG A 65 -1.97 -12.52 1.83
N PRO A 66 -1.94 -13.67 2.53
CA PRO A 66 -1.47 -14.93 1.94
C PRO A 66 -2.29 -15.24 0.68
N ALA A 67 -1.64 -15.86 -0.30
CA ALA A 67 -2.32 -16.42 -1.47
C ALA A 67 -3.20 -17.62 -1.06
#